data_AF-A0AAE8MZH8-F1
#
_entry.id   AF-A0AAE8MZH8-F1
#
_cell.length_a   1.000
_cell.length_b   1.000
_cell.length_c   1.000
_cell.angle_alpha   90.00
_cell.angle_beta   90.00
_cell.angle_gamma   90.00
#
_symmetry.space_group_name_H-M   'P 1'
#
loop_
_entity.id
_entity.type
_entity.pdbx_description
1 polymer ?
#
loop_
_entity_poly.entity_id
_entity_poly.type
_entity_poly.pdbx_seq_one_letter_code
_entity_poly.pdbx_strand_id
1 'polypeptide(L)'
;MGLVDYRSDSEADSDSGPEPEPKRRKSSPAGREPAAALPPLPEAFHDLYASTVRQSVVDDPALHQGRRRVNPHIVGNWPSHIYIEWHPTGREHDALTSLVDFVRKKLGERSRSGSGSKGGRSLTSLLTSDLGAPLPLHISLSRPLALTTAQKDEFLAGVSAAIRGSRTSPFSVNPTSLHFFKSPDSNRTFLVLKIHPVPDYSPPAQSQPSKAGPEARRNPLTTLLQKCNAVAAEYSLPLLYARRETEAGSGVDERAFHLSLAWTLDEVTDDEMAWTERLLDGGPGEGVKGWDIRVGGVKLKIGNVVTHVPLGASSEKREGFGW
;
A
#
# COMPACT_ATOMS: atom_id res chain seq x y z
N MET A 1 -46.73 16.21 -4.02
CA MET A 1 -46.08 15.05 -4.69
C MET A 1 -45.87 14.00 -3.60
N GLY A 2 -46.83 13.15 -3.22
CA GLY A 2 -47.68 12.28 -4.02
C GLY A 2 -47.34 10.84 -3.60
N LEU A 3 -47.64 10.48 -2.33
CA LEU A 3 -47.53 9.12 -1.81
C LEU A 3 -48.68 8.32 -2.42
N VAL A 4 -48.37 7.23 -3.13
CA VAL A 4 -49.40 6.36 -3.72
C VAL A 4 -49.40 5.06 -2.93
N ASP A 5 -50.43 4.92 -2.09
CA ASP A 5 -50.83 3.65 -1.48
C ASP A 5 -51.68 2.87 -2.48
N TYR A 6 -51.36 1.58 -2.67
CA TYR A 6 -52.30 0.61 -3.22
C TYR A 6 -52.34 -0.62 -2.32
N ARG A 7 -53.46 -0.80 -1.63
CA ARG A 7 -54.02 -2.11 -1.24
C ARG A 7 -55.22 -2.33 -2.15
N SER A 8 -55.18 -3.35 -3.00
CA SER A 8 -55.64 -4.74 -2.74
C SER A 8 -57.10 -4.89 -3.14
N ASP A 9 -57.37 -5.65 -4.19
CA ASP A 9 -58.60 -6.42 -4.23
C ASP A 9 -58.41 -7.75 -4.96
N SER A 10 -59.00 -8.77 -4.35
CA SER A 10 -58.92 -10.19 -4.65
C SER A 10 -60.22 -10.59 -5.32
N GLU A 11 -60.15 -11.19 -6.51
CA GLU A 11 -61.26 -11.98 -7.06
C GLU A 11 -60.71 -13.36 -7.38
N ALA A 12 -61.23 -14.34 -6.66
CA ALA A 12 -60.97 -15.76 -6.86
C ALA A 12 -61.89 -16.27 -7.97
N ASP A 13 -61.33 -16.99 -8.94
CA ASP A 13 -62.11 -18.01 -9.62
C ASP A 13 -61.24 -19.24 -9.90
N SER A 14 -61.86 -20.39 -9.65
CA SER A 14 -61.21 -21.69 -9.53
C SER A 14 -61.33 -22.42 -10.85
N ASP A 15 -60.21 -22.85 -11.45
CA ASP A 15 -60.25 -23.94 -12.41
C ASP A 15 -59.11 -24.93 -12.19
N SER A 16 -59.54 -26.18 -12.06
CA SER A 16 -58.79 -27.34 -11.62
C SER A 16 -58.15 -28.06 -12.81
N GLY A 17 -56.81 -28.11 -12.85
CA GLY A 17 -56.04 -28.90 -13.82
C GLY A 17 -54.78 -29.50 -13.17
N PRO A 18 -54.38 -30.73 -13.53
CA PRO A 18 -53.53 -31.56 -12.68
C PRO A 18 -52.04 -31.14 -12.67
N GLU A 19 -51.48 -31.19 -11.47
CA GLU A 19 -50.09 -30.95 -11.10
C GLU A 19 -49.13 -31.98 -11.73
N PRO A 20 -48.05 -31.58 -12.44
CA PRO A 20 -47.03 -32.52 -12.89
C PRO A 20 -45.94 -32.71 -11.82
N GLU A 21 -45.77 -33.96 -11.38
CA GLU A 21 -44.75 -34.40 -10.42
C GLU A 21 -43.30 -34.01 -10.82
N PRO A 22 -42.43 -33.68 -9.85
CA PRO A 22 -41.03 -33.36 -10.11
C PRO A 22 -40.25 -34.62 -10.51
N LYS A 23 -39.90 -34.70 -11.80
CA LYS A 23 -38.96 -35.71 -12.34
C LYS A 23 -37.59 -35.60 -11.65
N ARG A 24 -37.27 -36.59 -10.81
CA ARG A 24 -35.92 -36.89 -10.30
C ARG A 24 -34.93 -36.93 -11.48
N ARG A 25 -34.05 -35.93 -11.60
CA ARG A 25 -32.91 -35.99 -12.53
C ARG A 25 -31.79 -36.82 -11.90
N LYS A 26 -31.40 -37.85 -12.65
CA LYS A 26 -30.29 -38.77 -12.40
C LYS A 26 -29.00 -38.01 -12.16
N SER A 27 -28.30 -38.37 -11.09
CA SER A 27 -26.90 -38.08 -10.87
C SER A 27 -26.05 -38.73 -11.96
N SER A 28 -25.17 -37.94 -12.57
CA SER A 28 -24.01 -38.43 -13.32
C SER A 28 -22.87 -37.45 -13.05
N PRO A 29 -21.67 -37.92 -12.65
CA PRO A 29 -20.57 -37.05 -12.27
C PRO A 29 -19.83 -36.64 -13.53
N ALA A 30 -19.90 -35.35 -13.88
CA ALA A 30 -19.09 -34.76 -14.94
C ALA A 30 -18.38 -33.52 -14.38
N GLY A 31 -17.08 -33.46 -14.65
CA GLY A 31 -16.07 -32.49 -14.21
C GLY A 31 -16.59 -31.15 -13.72
N ARG A 32 -16.35 -30.89 -12.44
CA ARG A 32 -16.40 -29.54 -11.87
C ARG A 32 -15.21 -28.77 -12.45
N GLU A 33 -15.40 -28.09 -13.57
CA GLU A 33 -14.47 -27.05 -13.97
C GLU A 33 -14.38 -26.03 -12.83
N PRO A 34 -13.17 -25.59 -12.44
CA PRO A 34 -13.06 -24.53 -11.46
C PRO A 34 -13.73 -23.30 -12.05
N ALA A 35 -14.72 -22.74 -11.34
CA ALA A 35 -15.36 -21.50 -11.71
C ALA A 35 -14.26 -20.48 -12.04
N ALA A 36 -14.20 -20.05 -13.30
CA ALA A 36 -13.22 -19.08 -13.77
C ALA A 36 -13.26 -17.88 -12.81
N ALA A 37 -12.16 -17.69 -12.09
CA ALA A 37 -12.03 -16.56 -11.18
C ALA A 37 -12.27 -15.29 -12.01
N LEU A 38 -13.14 -14.41 -11.51
CA LEU A 38 -13.41 -13.13 -12.17
C LEU A 38 -12.08 -12.39 -12.41
N PRO A 39 -11.93 -11.69 -13.55
CA PRO A 39 -10.72 -10.93 -13.80
C PRO A 39 -10.52 -9.90 -12.70
N PRO A 40 -9.26 -9.63 -12.29
CA PRO A 40 -8.98 -8.63 -11.28
C PRO A 40 -9.46 -7.25 -11.75
N LEU A 41 -9.84 -6.42 -10.79
CA LEU A 41 -10.30 -5.06 -11.07
C LEU A 41 -9.16 -4.25 -11.73
N PRO A 42 -9.46 -3.41 -12.75
CA PRO A 42 -8.43 -2.56 -13.34
C PRO A 42 -7.78 -1.66 -12.29
N GLU A 43 -6.45 -1.56 -12.30
CA GLU A 43 -5.69 -0.78 -11.32
C GLU A 43 -6.18 0.69 -11.23
N ALA A 44 -6.51 1.28 -12.38
CA ALA A 44 -7.02 2.65 -12.47
C ALA A 44 -8.35 2.88 -11.72
N PHE A 45 -9.13 1.82 -11.45
CA PHE A 45 -10.37 1.94 -10.69
C PHE A 45 -10.09 2.30 -9.22
N HIS A 46 -9.01 1.77 -8.64
CA HIS A 46 -8.63 2.05 -7.26
C HIS A 46 -8.26 3.54 -7.06
N ASP A 47 -7.65 4.15 -8.08
CA ASP A 47 -7.24 5.56 -8.05
C ASP A 47 -8.44 6.52 -7.92
N LEU A 48 -9.62 6.14 -8.41
CA LEU A 48 -10.83 6.96 -8.36
C LEU A 48 -11.35 7.17 -6.93
N TYR A 49 -11.08 6.22 -6.02
CA TYR A 49 -11.56 6.24 -4.65
C TYR A 49 -10.45 6.44 -3.61
N ALA A 50 -9.20 6.67 -4.05
CA ALA A 50 -8.05 6.92 -3.18
C ALA A 50 -8.11 8.26 -2.41
N SER A 51 -9.13 9.09 -2.68
CA SER A 51 -9.40 10.32 -1.93
C SER A 51 -10.64 10.15 -1.05
N THR A 52 -10.46 10.26 0.26
CA THR A 52 -11.58 10.35 1.20
C THR A 52 -12.28 11.68 1.03
N VAL A 53 -13.59 11.65 0.76
CA VAL A 53 -14.45 12.84 0.72
C VAL A 53 -14.39 13.53 2.09
N ARG A 54 -14.06 14.83 2.11
CA ARG A 54 -13.98 15.60 3.37
C ARG A 54 -15.38 15.71 3.99
N GLN A 55 -15.49 15.33 5.26
CA GLN A 55 -16.71 15.55 6.05
C GLN A 55 -16.77 16.95 6.69
N SER A 56 -15.65 17.68 6.75
CA SER A 56 -15.58 19.02 7.37
C SER A 56 -14.45 19.88 6.79
N VAL A 57 -14.65 21.21 6.82
CA VAL A 57 -13.66 22.26 6.50
C VAL A 57 -12.87 22.70 7.74
N VAL A 58 -13.36 22.36 8.94
CA VAL A 58 -12.77 22.70 10.23
C VAL A 58 -11.88 21.55 10.70
N ASP A 59 -10.67 21.88 11.16
CA ASP A 59 -9.67 20.92 11.63
C ASP A 59 -10.02 20.43 13.05
N ASP A 60 -10.74 19.31 13.13
CA ASP A 60 -11.05 18.65 14.40
C ASP A 60 -10.10 17.46 14.61
N PRO A 61 -9.23 17.49 15.64
CA PRO A 61 -8.34 16.38 15.97
C PRO A 61 -9.07 15.04 16.20
N ALA A 62 -10.34 15.07 16.65
CA ALA A 62 -11.17 13.87 16.82
C ALA A 62 -11.57 13.25 15.47
N LEU A 63 -11.81 14.07 14.44
CA LEU A 63 -12.08 13.62 13.06
C LEU A 63 -10.82 13.11 12.33
N HIS A 64 -9.65 13.20 12.96
CA HIS A 64 -8.38 12.78 12.39
C HIS A 64 -7.65 11.73 13.24
N GLN A 65 -8.38 10.95 14.04
CA GLN A 65 -7.81 9.89 14.89
C GLN A 65 -6.63 10.41 15.74
N GLY A 66 -6.77 11.61 16.31
CA GLY A 66 -5.74 12.27 17.12
C GLY A 66 -4.58 12.91 16.33
N ARG A 67 -4.67 12.97 14.99
CA ARG A 67 -3.67 13.67 14.16
C ARG A 67 -3.87 15.19 14.34
N ARG A 68 -3.00 15.81 15.13
CA ARG A 68 -2.84 17.27 15.07
C ARG A 68 -2.15 17.60 13.74
N ARG A 69 -2.87 18.20 12.79
CA ARG A 69 -2.26 18.64 11.55
C ARG A 69 -1.27 19.75 11.87
N VAL A 70 -0.01 19.56 11.52
CA VAL A 70 1.03 20.58 11.66
C VAL A 70 0.86 21.68 10.61
N ASN A 71 0.20 21.37 9.49
CA ASN A 71 -0.08 22.33 8.41
C ASN A 71 -1.60 22.45 8.18
N PRO A 72 -2.24 23.58 8.55
CA PRO A 72 -3.63 23.84 8.21
C PRO A 72 -3.80 23.92 6.68
N HIS A 73 -5.02 23.66 6.19
CA HIS A 73 -5.31 23.81 4.76
C HIS A 73 -5.29 25.30 4.39
N ILE A 74 -4.19 25.73 3.77
CA ILE A 74 -4.08 27.06 3.17
C ILE A 74 -4.59 26.93 1.74
N VAL A 75 -5.58 27.75 1.37
CA VAL A 75 -6.07 27.81 -0.02
C VAL A 75 -4.87 28.10 -0.93
N GLY A 76 -4.68 27.24 -1.94
CA GLY A 76 -3.51 27.30 -2.82
C GLY A 76 -2.41 26.29 -2.49
N ASN A 77 -2.48 25.58 -1.36
CA ASN A 77 -1.57 24.48 -1.02
C ASN A 77 -2.23 23.11 -1.28
N TRP A 78 -1.48 22.26 -1.97
CA TRP A 78 -1.87 20.94 -2.44
C TRP A 78 -1.01 19.88 -1.73
N PRO A 79 -1.54 19.23 -0.68
CA PRO A 79 -0.86 18.11 -0.03
C PRO A 79 -0.56 17.02 -1.06
N SER A 80 0.71 16.65 -1.17
CA SER A 80 1.19 15.77 -2.21
C SER A 80 2.12 14.69 -1.67
N HIS A 81 2.14 13.53 -2.33
CA HIS A 81 2.94 12.37 -1.91
C HIS A 81 3.23 11.47 -3.11
N ILE A 82 4.47 11.04 -3.24
CA ILE A 82 4.92 10.08 -4.25
C ILE A 82 5.16 8.74 -3.55
N TYR A 83 4.54 7.68 -4.06
CA TYR A 83 4.61 6.36 -3.43
C TYR A 83 4.40 5.22 -4.43
N ILE A 84 4.80 4.01 -4.05
CA ILE A 84 4.41 2.77 -4.72
C ILE A 84 3.27 2.16 -3.91
N GLU A 85 2.21 1.73 -4.57
CA GLU A 85 1.03 1.12 -3.94
C GLU A 85 1.09 -0.40 -4.02
N TRP A 86 0.69 -1.07 -2.94
CA TRP A 86 0.55 -2.53 -2.88
C TRP A 86 -0.83 -2.88 -2.33
N HIS A 87 -1.51 -3.80 -3.01
CA HIS A 87 -2.76 -4.40 -2.56
C HIS A 87 -2.48 -5.83 -2.09
N PRO A 88 -2.41 -6.09 -0.77
CA PRO A 88 -2.27 -7.45 -0.26
C PRO A 88 -3.43 -8.32 -0.76
N THR A 89 -3.12 -9.54 -1.19
CA THR A 89 -4.13 -10.58 -1.43
C THR A 89 -4.86 -10.91 -0.13
N GLY A 90 -6.03 -11.56 -0.20
CA GLY A 90 -6.78 -11.95 1.00
C GLY A 90 -5.93 -12.74 2.01
N ARG A 91 -5.10 -13.68 1.53
CA ARG A 91 -4.20 -14.45 2.40
C ARG A 91 -3.10 -13.61 3.04
N GLU A 92 -2.51 -12.69 2.28
CA GLU A 92 -1.49 -11.77 2.80
C GLU A 92 -2.10 -10.80 3.82
N HIS A 93 -3.31 -10.29 3.54
CA HIS A 93 -4.06 -9.44 4.46
C HIS A 93 -4.38 -10.16 5.77
N ASP A 94 -4.88 -11.39 5.73
CA ASP A 94 -5.18 -12.21 6.90
C ASP A 94 -3.91 -12.47 7.74
N ALA A 95 -2.80 -12.78 7.08
CA ALA A 95 -1.51 -12.99 7.73
C ALA A 95 -0.99 -11.70 8.39
N LEU A 96 -1.03 -10.56 7.70
CA LEU A 96 -0.64 -9.27 8.26
C LEU A 96 -1.54 -8.87 9.43
N THR A 97 -2.85 -9.12 9.35
CA THR A 97 -3.81 -8.82 10.41
C THR A 97 -3.50 -9.67 11.65
N SER A 98 -3.27 -10.97 11.46
CA SER A 98 -2.89 -11.89 12.53
C SER A 98 -1.57 -11.48 13.19
N LEU A 99 -0.60 -11.03 12.40
CA LEU A 99 0.68 -10.51 12.90
C LEU A 99 0.49 -9.23 13.73
N VAL A 100 -0.29 -8.26 13.24
CA VAL A 100 -0.59 -7.01 13.98
C VAL A 100 -1.34 -7.31 15.29
N ASP A 101 -2.31 -8.23 15.27
CA ASP A 101 -3.04 -8.63 16.46
C ASP A 101 -2.17 -9.36 17.48
N PHE A 102 -1.23 -10.18 17.02
CA PHE A 102 -0.24 -10.80 17.89
C PHE A 102 0.62 -9.74 18.59
N VAL A 103 1.13 -8.75 17.84
CA VAL A 103 1.93 -7.65 18.40
C VAL A 103 1.10 -6.85 19.41
N ARG A 104 -0.15 -6.50 19.06
CA ARG A 104 -1.08 -5.78 19.94
C ARG A 104 -1.30 -6.51 21.26
N LYS A 105 -1.55 -7.82 21.23
CA LYS A 105 -1.74 -8.65 22.44
C LYS A 105 -0.48 -8.65 23.31
N LYS A 106 0.70 -8.85 22.71
CA LYS A 106 1.98 -8.88 23.44
C LYS A 106 2.33 -7.56 24.12
N LEU A 107 2.06 -6.43 23.47
CA LEU A 107 2.20 -5.11 24.09
C LEU A 107 1.24 -4.93 25.28
N GLY A 108 0.00 -5.42 25.16
CA GLY A 108 -1.01 -5.34 26.21
C GLY A 108 -0.77 -6.27 27.42
N GLU A 109 -0.17 -7.44 27.21
CA GLU A 109 0.21 -8.39 28.28
C GLU A 109 1.27 -7.78 29.21
N ARG A 110 2.32 -7.18 28.64
CA ARG A 110 3.41 -6.56 29.41
C ARG A 110 2.99 -5.31 30.17
N SER A 111 2.08 -4.51 29.60
CA SER A 111 1.59 -3.29 30.25
C SER A 111 0.82 -3.56 31.55
N ARG A 112 0.19 -4.74 31.67
CA ARG A 112 -0.53 -5.16 32.90
C ARG A 112 0.39 -5.60 34.04
N SER A 113 1.67 -5.87 33.74
CA SER A 113 2.63 -6.36 34.72
C SER A 113 3.47 -5.26 35.38
N GLY A 114 3.38 -4.00 34.93
CA GLY A 114 4.38 -2.97 35.29
C GLY A 114 3.89 -1.58 35.70
N SER A 115 2.62 -1.20 35.51
CA SER A 115 2.12 0.12 35.98
C SER A 115 0.59 0.16 35.99
N GLY A 116 0.01 0.72 37.04
CA GLY A 116 -1.44 0.87 37.26
C GLY A 116 -2.18 1.81 36.30
N SER A 117 -1.65 2.04 35.10
CA SER A 117 -2.35 2.78 34.04
C SER A 117 -3.49 1.92 33.49
N LYS A 118 -4.73 2.30 33.81
CA LYS A 118 -5.97 1.67 33.34
C LYS A 118 -6.24 1.87 31.84
N GLY A 119 -5.36 2.52 31.09
CA GLY A 119 -5.44 2.63 29.64
C GLY A 119 -4.59 1.55 28.97
N GLY A 120 -5.22 0.55 28.35
CA GLY A 120 -4.49 -0.43 27.54
C GLY A 120 -3.78 0.27 26.37
N ARG A 121 -2.52 -0.10 26.12
CA ARG A 121 -1.74 0.43 24.98
C ARG A 121 -2.46 0.14 23.67
N SER A 122 -2.55 1.15 22.82
CA SER A 122 -3.32 1.12 21.59
C SER A 122 -2.40 0.92 20.38
N LEU A 123 -2.73 -0.06 19.53
CA LEU A 123 -2.08 -0.25 18.23
C LEU A 123 -3.15 -0.21 17.16
N THR A 124 -3.20 0.88 16.41
CA THR A 124 -4.20 1.13 15.35
C THR A 124 -3.72 0.53 14.04
N SER A 125 -4.50 -0.41 13.48
CA SER A 125 -4.17 -1.07 12.21
C SER A 125 -4.38 -0.15 11.01
N LEU A 126 -3.55 -0.30 9.98
CA LEU A 126 -3.69 0.36 8.67
C LEU A 126 -4.19 -0.61 7.57
N LEU A 127 -4.47 -1.87 7.94
CA LEU A 127 -4.78 -2.95 6.99
C LEU A 127 -6.25 -3.00 6.59
N THR A 128 -7.15 -2.44 7.41
CA THR A 128 -8.59 -2.60 7.25
C THR A 128 -9.30 -1.28 7.54
N SER A 129 -10.28 -0.94 6.71
CA SER A 129 -11.13 0.24 6.91
C SER A 129 -12.13 0.04 8.04
N ASP A 130 -12.76 1.13 8.49
CA ASP A 130 -13.82 1.08 9.51
C ASP A 130 -15.04 0.24 9.06
N LEU A 131 -15.19 0.02 7.75
CA LEU A 131 -16.23 -0.83 7.16
C LEU A 131 -15.78 -2.28 6.93
N GLY A 132 -14.57 -2.65 7.39
CA GLY A 132 -14.06 -4.01 7.27
C GLY A 132 -13.40 -4.35 5.92
N ALA A 133 -13.21 -3.37 5.03
CA ALA A 133 -12.58 -3.61 3.74
C ALA A 133 -11.04 -3.58 3.85
N PRO A 134 -10.31 -4.51 3.20
CA PRO A 134 -8.86 -4.45 3.09
C PRO A 134 -8.39 -3.13 2.47
N LEU A 135 -7.33 -2.54 3.00
CA LEU A 135 -6.75 -1.29 2.53
C LEU A 135 -5.40 -1.54 1.82
N PRO A 136 -5.08 -0.75 0.78
CA PRO A 136 -3.76 -0.78 0.18
C PRO A 136 -2.71 -0.24 1.16
N LEU A 137 -1.50 -0.78 1.03
CA LEU A 137 -0.29 -0.30 1.70
C LEU A 137 0.59 0.42 0.69
N HIS A 138 1.60 1.15 1.17
CA HIS A 138 2.49 1.88 0.27
C HIS A 138 3.92 2.00 0.76
N ILE A 139 4.84 2.11 -0.21
CA ILE A 139 6.25 2.41 -0.01
C ILE A 139 6.45 3.88 -0.41
N SER A 140 6.92 4.70 0.53
CA SER A 140 7.11 6.14 0.25
C SER A 140 8.34 6.39 -0.62
N LEU A 141 8.18 7.27 -1.61
CA LEU A 141 9.24 7.84 -2.46
C LEU A 141 9.38 9.36 -2.29
N SER A 142 8.56 9.96 -1.43
CA SER A 142 8.72 11.33 -0.95
C SER A 142 8.27 11.45 0.51
N ARG A 143 8.69 12.51 1.18
CA ARG A 143 8.00 12.98 2.39
C ARG A 143 6.64 13.57 2.01
N PRO A 144 5.74 13.85 2.97
CA PRO A 144 4.57 14.69 2.69
C PRO A 144 5.01 16.05 2.14
N LEU A 145 4.52 16.40 0.95
CA LEU A 145 4.87 17.63 0.23
C LEU A 145 3.70 18.62 0.28
N ALA A 146 4.01 19.90 0.22
CA ALA A 146 3.01 20.96 0.09
C ALA A 146 3.32 21.78 -1.17
N LEU A 147 2.64 21.46 -2.27
CA LEU A 147 2.82 22.15 -3.55
C LEU A 147 1.88 23.37 -3.62
N THR A 148 2.31 24.45 -4.25
CA THR A 148 1.40 25.55 -4.57
C THR A 148 0.60 25.24 -5.85
N THR A 149 -0.51 25.96 -6.07
CA THR A 149 -1.30 25.84 -7.31
C THR A 149 -0.45 26.06 -8.57
N ALA A 150 0.52 26.97 -8.52
CA ALA A 150 1.42 27.26 -9.65
C ALA A 150 2.38 26.10 -9.94
N GLN A 151 2.76 25.32 -8.92
CA GLN A 151 3.75 24.25 -9.05
C GLN A 151 3.16 22.91 -9.47
N LYS A 152 1.87 22.66 -9.19
CA LYS A 152 1.28 21.30 -9.23
C LYS A 152 1.46 20.58 -10.56
N ASP A 153 1.24 21.27 -11.68
CA ASP A 153 1.21 20.65 -13.02
C ASP A 153 2.63 20.41 -13.55
N GLU A 154 3.53 21.39 -13.34
CA GLU A 154 4.94 21.26 -13.72
C GLU A 154 5.65 20.20 -12.87
N PHE A 155 5.37 20.15 -11.57
CA PHE A 155 5.91 19.12 -10.67
C PHE A 155 5.45 17.71 -11.09
N LEU A 156 4.16 17.54 -11.39
CA LEU A 156 3.62 16.27 -11.87
C LEU A 156 4.31 15.82 -13.16
N ALA A 157 4.46 16.74 -14.12
CA ALA A 157 5.14 16.46 -15.39
C ALA A 157 6.63 16.11 -15.17
N GLY A 158 7.33 16.86 -14.31
CA GLY A 158 8.74 16.65 -13.98
C GLY A 158 8.99 15.29 -13.33
N VAL A 159 8.23 14.93 -12.28
CA VAL A 159 8.36 13.62 -11.63
C VAL A 159 8.00 12.50 -12.59
N SER A 160 6.92 12.64 -13.38
CA SER A 160 6.52 11.64 -14.37
C SER A 160 7.61 11.40 -15.42
N ALA A 161 8.23 12.48 -15.92
CA ALA A 161 9.34 12.40 -16.86
C ALA A 161 10.59 11.78 -16.22
N ALA A 162 10.91 12.13 -14.97
CA ALA A 162 12.05 11.59 -14.24
C ALA A 162 11.91 10.08 -13.99
N ILE A 163 10.71 9.60 -13.65
CA ILE A 163 10.41 8.17 -13.47
C ILE A 163 10.54 7.43 -14.80
N ARG A 164 9.90 7.91 -15.88
CA ARG A 164 10.01 7.28 -17.21
C ARG A 164 11.46 7.29 -17.73
N GLY A 165 12.16 8.39 -17.52
CA GLY A 165 13.57 8.57 -17.89
C GLY A 165 14.55 7.73 -17.06
N SER A 166 14.13 7.20 -15.90
CA SER A 166 14.95 6.28 -15.11
C SER A 166 15.20 4.94 -15.81
N ARG A 167 14.31 4.56 -16.74
CA ARG A 167 14.31 3.25 -17.42
C ARG A 167 14.29 2.05 -16.47
N THR A 168 13.84 2.25 -15.23
CA THR A 168 13.59 1.16 -14.29
C THR A 168 12.47 0.28 -14.85
N SER A 169 12.77 -1.01 -15.06
CA SER A 169 11.76 -2.01 -15.41
C SER A 169 10.95 -2.42 -14.18
N PRO A 170 9.72 -2.94 -14.32
CA PRO A 170 9.02 -3.59 -13.23
C PRO A 170 9.91 -4.59 -12.49
N PHE A 171 9.84 -4.58 -11.18
CA PHE A 171 10.68 -5.38 -10.30
C PHE A 171 9.87 -5.84 -9.10
N SER A 172 10.46 -6.67 -8.23
CA SER A 172 9.81 -7.10 -7.00
C SER A 172 10.64 -6.75 -5.76
N VAL A 173 9.96 -6.61 -4.63
CA VAL A 173 10.55 -6.39 -3.31
C VAL A 173 10.05 -7.44 -2.33
N ASN A 174 10.90 -7.83 -1.38
CA ASN A 174 10.56 -8.79 -0.33
C ASN A 174 10.56 -8.12 1.04
N PRO A 175 9.62 -8.49 1.92
CA PRO A 175 9.72 -8.21 3.34
C PRO A 175 10.98 -8.82 3.97
N THR A 176 11.63 -8.08 4.86
CA THR A 176 12.89 -8.53 5.51
C THR A 176 12.78 -8.64 7.02
N SER A 177 12.26 -7.61 7.68
CA SER A 177 12.03 -7.61 9.13
C SER A 177 10.90 -6.68 9.52
N LEU A 178 10.41 -6.82 10.75
CA LEU A 178 9.39 -5.98 11.34
C LEU A 178 10.05 -5.01 12.34
N HIS A 179 9.67 -3.74 12.35
CA HIS A 179 10.35 -2.73 13.17
C HIS A 179 9.39 -1.65 13.65
N PHE A 180 9.67 -1.02 14.79
CA PHE A 180 8.96 0.20 15.21
C PHE A 180 9.71 1.45 14.76
N PHE A 181 9.15 2.17 13.80
CA PHE A 181 9.73 3.41 13.27
C PHE A 181 9.06 4.63 13.91
N LYS A 182 9.83 5.44 14.65
CA LYS A 182 9.35 6.75 15.12
C LYS A 182 9.39 7.74 13.97
N SER A 183 8.22 8.24 13.57
CA SER A 183 8.12 9.18 12.46
C SER A 183 8.75 10.54 12.86
N PRO A 184 9.65 11.11 12.04
CA PRO A 184 10.11 12.48 12.25
C PRO A 184 9.05 13.53 11.87
N ASP A 185 8.01 13.10 11.13
CA ASP A 185 6.93 13.95 10.63
C ASP A 185 5.68 13.95 11.53
N SER A 186 5.65 13.13 12.59
CA SER A 186 4.50 13.04 13.50
C SER A 186 4.88 12.52 14.89
N ASN A 187 3.97 12.61 15.86
CA ASN A 187 4.15 12.00 17.18
C ASN A 187 3.90 10.47 17.19
N ARG A 188 3.67 9.84 16.04
CA ARG A 188 3.32 8.42 15.93
C ARG A 188 4.56 7.54 15.79
N THR A 189 4.50 6.38 16.44
CA THR A 189 5.43 5.28 16.20
C THR A 189 4.72 4.24 15.33
N PHE A 190 5.29 3.91 14.19
CA PHE A 190 4.70 2.99 13.21
C PHE A 190 5.29 1.60 13.38
N LEU A 191 4.45 0.58 13.37
CA LEU A 191 4.88 -0.80 13.11
C LEU A 191 5.05 -0.95 11.61
N VAL A 192 6.29 -1.15 11.16
CA VAL A 192 6.65 -1.16 9.74
C VAL A 192 7.27 -2.49 9.34
N LEU A 193 6.93 -2.93 8.14
CA LEU A 193 7.55 -4.06 7.45
C LEU A 193 8.66 -3.51 6.56
N LYS A 194 9.93 -3.72 6.95
CA LYS A 194 11.08 -3.37 6.12
C LYS A 194 11.09 -4.21 4.87
N ILE A 195 11.50 -3.62 3.77
CA ILE A 195 11.55 -4.28 2.47
C ILE A 195 12.90 -4.05 1.80
N HIS A 196 13.30 -4.99 0.96
CA HIS A 196 14.43 -4.81 0.04
C HIS A 196 14.04 -5.30 -1.36
N PRO A 197 14.62 -4.72 -2.43
CA PRO A 197 14.49 -5.29 -3.76
C PRO A 197 15.08 -6.69 -3.82
N VAL A 198 14.46 -7.56 -4.62
CA VAL A 198 15.03 -8.87 -4.93
C VAL A 198 16.25 -8.66 -5.81
N PRO A 199 17.44 -9.18 -5.46
CA PRO A 199 18.64 -9.04 -6.27
C PRO A 199 18.57 -9.66 -7.68
N ASP A 200 17.50 -10.38 -8.01
CA ASP A 200 17.34 -11.11 -9.27
C ASP A 200 15.84 -11.31 -9.62
N TYR A 201 15.15 -10.28 -10.14
CA TYR A 201 14.02 -10.57 -11.04
C TYR A 201 14.60 -10.87 -12.43
N SER A 202 15.01 -12.12 -12.64
CA SER A 202 15.12 -12.65 -13.99
C SER A 202 13.69 -13.01 -14.41
N PRO A 203 13.08 -12.36 -15.42
CA PRO A 203 11.86 -12.91 -16.01
C PRO A 203 12.15 -14.37 -16.42
N PRO A 204 11.17 -15.30 -16.34
CA PRO A 204 11.39 -16.66 -16.77
C PRO A 204 11.56 -16.67 -18.30
N ALA A 205 12.79 -16.56 -18.78
CA ALA A 205 13.11 -16.78 -20.19
C ALA A 205 14.51 -17.37 -20.33
N GLN A 206 14.51 -18.49 -21.06
CA GLN A 206 15.60 -19.11 -21.81
C GLN A 206 16.90 -18.28 -21.93
N SER A 207 17.98 -18.91 -21.45
CA SER A 207 19.35 -18.84 -21.99
C SER A 207 19.93 -17.46 -22.33
N GLN A 208 20.78 -16.92 -21.45
CA GLN A 208 22.25 -16.80 -21.66
C GLN A 208 22.86 -15.91 -20.56
N PRO A 209 24.07 -16.22 -20.06
CA PRO A 209 24.76 -15.39 -19.08
C PRO A 209 25.38 -14.16 -19.79
N SER A 210 24.81 -12.97 -19.57
CA SER A 210 25.44 -11.73 -20.02
C SER A 210 26.51 -11.27 -19.01
N LYS A 211 27.71 -11.00 -19.53
CA LYS A 211 28.83 -10.39 -18.80
C LYS A 211 28.51 -8.93 -18.51
N ALA A 212 27.76 -8.64 -17.44
CA ALA A 212 27.62 -7.28 -16.93
C ALA A 212 28.83 -6.92 -16.06
N GLY A 213 29.46 -5.77 -16.33
CA GLY A 213 30.60 -5.26 -15.57
C GLY A 213 30.25 -4.81 -14.14
N PRO A 214 31.22 -4.28 -13.38
CA PRO A 214 31.08 -3.89 -11.97
C PRO A 214 30.18 -2.68 -11.69
N GLU A 215 29.45 -2.14 -12.69
CA GLU A 215 28.24 -1.31 -12.50
C GLU A 215 27.06 -2.19 -12.02
N ALA A 216 27.35 -3.00 -11.02
CA ALA A 216 26.50 -4.01 -10.41
C ALA A 216 25.18 -3.37 -9.96
N ARG A 217 24.09 -3.78 -10.62
CA ARG A 217 22.68 -3.74 -10.19
C ARG A 217 22.36 -2.64 -9.17
N ARG A 218 22.25 -1.38 -9.65
CA ARG A 218 21.69 -0.31 -8.83
C ARG A 218 20.30 -0.71 -8.35
N ASN A 219 20.08 -0.60 -7.05
CA ASN A 219 18.80 -0.84 -6.39
C ASN A 219 17.70 0.00 -7.09
N PRO A 220 16.63 -0.63 -7.62
CA PRO A 220 15.59 0.07 -8.37
C PRO A 220 14.79 1.04 -7.48
N LEU A 221 14.57 0.72 -6.20
CA LEU A 221 13.96 1.66 -5.25
C LEU A 221 14.84 2.87 -5.02
N THR A 222 16.15 2.67 -4.84
CA THR A 222 17.13 3.75 -4.70
C THR A 222 17.12 4.65 -5.93
N THR A 223 17.08 4.06 -7.13
CA THR A 223 17.04 4.81 -8.39
C THR A 223 15.78 5.67 -8.50
N LEU A 224 14.60 5.10 -8.21
CA LEU A 224 13.34 5.83 -8.23
C LEU A 224 13.32 6.95 -7.19
N LEU A 225 13.78 6.67 -5.96
CA LEU A 225 13.86 7.67 -4.90
C LEU A 225 14.79 8.83 -5.28
N GLN A 226 15.96 8.55 -5.83
CA GLN A 226 16.89 9.59 -6.28
C GLN A 226 16.26 10.51 -7.33
N LYS A 227 15.51 9.94 -8.28
CA LYS A 227 14.77 10.72 -9.28
C LYS A 227 13.69 11.59 -8.63
N CYS A 228 12.94 11.05 -7.68
CA CYS A 228 11.91 11.81 -6.96
C CYS A 228 12.53 12.93 -6.10
N ASN A 229 13.62 12.63 -5.37
CA ASN A 229 14.34 13.60 -4.56
C ASN A 229 14.98 14.71 -5.41
N ALA A 230 15.49 14.40 -6.61
CA ALA A 230 16.03 15.40 -7.51
C ALA A 230 14.97 16.44 -7.91
N VAL A 231 13.78 15.98 -8.32
CA VAL A 231 12.67 16.88 -8.64
C VAL A 231 12.18 17.61 -7.39
N ALA A 232 12.09 16.95 -6.23
CA ALA A 232 11.74 17.64 -4.99
C ALA A 232 12.72 18.78 -4.63
N ALA A 233 14.02 18.57 -4.84
CA ALA A 233 15.05 19.57 -4.57
C ALA A 233 14.90 20.82 -5.45
N GLU A 234 14.53 20.68 -6.72
CA GLU A 234 14.28 21.81 -7.64
C GLU A 234 13.19 22.75 -7.12
N TYR A 235 12.24 22.21 -6.35
CA TYR A 235 11.12 22.95 -5.75
C TYR A 235 11.38 23.32 -4.28
N SER A 236 12.60 23.13 -3.78
CA SER A 236 12.96 23.35 -2.36
C SER A 236 12.09 22.55 -1.39
N LEU A 237 11.68 21.35 -1.78
CA LEU A 237 10.83 20.45 -1.00
C LEU A 237 11.69 19.47 -0.17
N PRO A 238 11.14 18.94 0.94
CA PRO A 238 11.90 18.06 1.83
C PRO A 238 12.20 16.71 1.17
N LEU A 239 13.45 16.26 1.31
CA LEU A 239 13.96 15.02 0.72
C LEU A 239 13.67 13.82 1.64
N LEU A 240 13.43 12.64 1.04
CA LEU A 240 13.22 11.40 1.77
C LEU A 240 14.51 10.55 1.80
N TYR A 241 14.84 10.00 2.97
CA TYR A 241 16.00 9.13 3.23
C TYR A 241 17.37 9.67 2.78
N ALA A 242 17.50 10.99 2.66
CA ALA A 242 18.78 11.63 2.40
C ALA A 242 19.68 11.49 3.65
N ARG A 243 20.85 10.84 3.49
CA ARG A 243 21.85 10.75 4.55
C ARG A 243 22.47 12.13 4.79
N ARG A 244 22.71 12.49 6.05
CA ARG A 244 23.38 13.73 6.44
C ARG A 244 24.84 13.69 5.99
N GLU A 245 25.36 14.79 5.45
CA GLU A 245 26.73 14.91 4.88
C GLU A 245 27.87 14.45 5.82
N THR A 246 27.61 14.34 7.12
CA THR A 246 28.57 13.92 8.15
C THR A 246 28.86 12.41 8.16
N GLU A 247 28.02 11.58 7.53
CA GLU A 247 28.27 10.16 7.36
C GLU A 247 28.89 9.94 5.97
N ALA A 248 30.08 9.34 5.92
CA ALA A 248 30.86 9.17 4.70
C ALA A 248 30.02 8.72 3.48
N GLY A 249 29.70 9.68 2.60
CA GLY A 249 28.98 9.50 1.34
C GLY A 249 27.61 10.18 1.30
N SER A 250 27.43 11.12 0.36
CA SER A 250 26.10 11.55 -0.07
C SER A 250 25.38 10.35 -0.69
N GLY A 251 24.26 9.95 -0.08
CA GLY A 251 23.59 8.71 -0.47
C GLY A 251 22.20 8.55 0.13
N VAL A 252 21.46 7.60 -0.41
CA VAL A 252 20.16 7.15 0.10
C VAL A 252 20.40 6.07 1.13
N ASP A 253 19.71 6.12 2.28
CA ASP A 253 19.66 4.98 3.18
C ASP A 253 18.73 3.88 2.63
N GLU A 254 19.33 2.89 1.97
CA GLU A 254 18.58 1.78 1.35
C GLU A 254 17.85 0.90 2.37
N ARG A 255 18.22 0.95 3.65
CA ARG A 255 17.57 0.17 4.72
C ARG A 255 16.28 0.82 5.22
N ALA A 256 15.97 2.03 4.76
CA ALA A 256 14.86 2.81 5.26
C ALA A 256 13.53 2.51 4.56
N PHE A 257 13.52 1.81 3.41
CA PHE A 257 12.28 1.48 2.70
C PHE A 257 11.42 0.51 3.51
N HIS A 258 10.13 0.84 3.64
CA HIS A 258 9.19 0.07 4.45
C HIS A 258 7.73 0.27 4.04
N LEU A 259 6.88 -0.66 4.47
CA LEU A 259 5.41 -0.58 4.45
C LEU A 259 4.91 -0.36 5.88
N SER A 260 4.06 0.63 6.12
CA SER A 260 3.46 0.84 7.46
C SER A 260 2.24 -0.05 7.67
N LEU A 261 2.25 -0.92 8.69
CA LEU A 261 1.16 -1.86 8.99
C LEU A 261 0.20 -1.33 10.06
N ALA A 262 0.74 -0.61 11.04
CA ALA A 262 -0.02 -0.08 12.17
C ALA A 262 0.72 1.11 12.79
N TRP A 263 0.07 1.84 13.70
CA TRP A 263 0.71 2.90 14.47
C TRP A 263 0.21 2.96 15.92
N THR A 264 1.03 3.55 16.79
CA THR A 264 0.69 3.85 18.18
C THR A 264 1.16 5.27 18.56
N LEU A 265 0.51 5.85 19.55
CA LEU A 265 0.98 7.07 20.25
C LEU A 265 1.77 6.73 21.52
N ASP A 266 1.70 5.48 21.97
CA ASP A 266 2.40 5.02 23.16
C ASP A 266 3.91 4.91 22.87
N GLU A 267 4.71 5.11 23.92
CA GLU A 267 6.14 4.81 23.84
C GLU A 267 6.35 3.31 23.66
N VAL A 268 7.33 2.94 22.83
CA VAL A 268 7.72 1.54 22.59
C VAL A 268 9.12 1.35 23.17
N THR A 269 9.29 0.35 24.03
CA THR A 269 10.57 0.12 24.72
C THR A 269 11.58 -0.59 23.82
N ASP A 270 12.87 -0.50 24.15
CA ASP A 270 13.93 -1.19 23.39
C ASP A 270 13.72 -2.71 23.34
N ASP A 271 13.30 -3.30 24.45
CA ASP A 271 12.92 -4.72 24.49
C ASP A 271 11.79 -5.03 23.51
N GLU A 272 10.81 -4.13 23.39
CA GLU A 272 9.69 -4.29 22.48
C GLU A 272 10.10 -4.22 21.02
N MET A 273 11.00 -3.31 20.69
CA MET A 273 11.62 -3.25 19.37
C MET A 273 12.40 -4.53 19.07
N ALA A 274 13.23 -4.99 20.01
CA ALA A 274 14.11 -6.14 19.82
C ALA A 274 13.37 -7.47 19.59
N TRP A 275 12.27 -7.74 20.32
CA TRP A 275 11.50 -8.97 20.06
C TRP A 275 10.65 -8.87 18.80
N THR A 276 10.18 -7.67 18.44
CA THR A 276 9.40 -7.44 17.22
C THR A 276 10.22 -7.78 15.97
N GLU A 277 11.51 -7.44 15.95
CA GLU A 277 12.42 -7.72 14.82
C GLU A 277 12.56 -9.21 14.49
N ARG A 278 12.32 -10.09 15.46
CA ARG A 278 12.47 -11.55 15.33
C ARG A 278 11.18 -12.26 14.91
N LEU A 279 10.05 -11.56 14.85
CA LEU A 279 8.74 -12.19 14.58
C LEU A 279 8.58 -12.76 13.18
N LEU A 280 9.40 -12.33 12.23
CA LEU A 280 9.37 -12.88 10.88
C LEU A 280 10.27 -14.11 10.72
N ASP A 281 11.07 -14.47 11.73
CA ASP A 281 11.92 -15.66 11.72
C ASP A 281 11.19 -16.92 12.21
N GLY A 282 9.92 -16.79 12.63
CA GLY A 282 9.07 -17.91 13.01
C GLY A 282 7.77 -17.46 13.67
N GLY A 283 6.83 -18.40 13.85
CA GLY A 283 5.54 -18.13 14.49
C GLY A 283 4.60 -17.28 13.60
N PRO A 284 3.98 -16.21 14.12
CA PRO A 284 2.90 -15.49 13.41
C PRO A 284 3.35 -14.75 12.15
N GLY A 285 4.65 -14.54 11.95
CA GLY A 285 5.22 -13.94 10.74
C GLY A 285 5.86 -14.93 9.77
N GLU A 286 5.69 -16.24 10.00
CA GLU A 286 6.26 -17.28 9.14
C GLU A 286 5.74 -17.15 7.70
N GLY A 287 6.64 -17.27 6.73
CA GLY A 287 6.33 -17.15 5.30
C GLY A 287 6.24 -15.71 4.76
N VAL A 288 6.12 -14.69 5.61
CA VAL A 288 6.03 -13.27 5.17
C VAL A 288 7.27 -12.84 4.37
N LYS A 289 8.46 -13.30 4.77
CA LYS A 289 9.72 -13.00 4.04
C LYS A 289 9.75 -13.57 2.61
N GLY A 290 8.95 -14.60 2.34
CA GLY A 290 8.85 -15.24 1.04
C GLY A 290 7.94 -14.51 0.05
N TRP A 291 7.25 -13.44 0.46
CA TRP A 291 6.33 -12.72 -0.41
C TRP A 291 7.04 -11.90 -1.48
N ASP A 292 6.54 -12.00 -2.71
CA ASP A 292 7.03 -11.26 -3.87
C ASP A 292 6.10 -10.07 -4.15
N ILE A 293 6.46 -8.88 -3.67
CA ILE A 293 5.64 -7.68 -3.86
C ILE A 293 6.06 -7.02 -5.17
N ARG A 294 5.23 -7.20 -6.21
CA ARG A 294 5.47 -6.65 -7.54
C ARG A 294 5.29 -5.14 -7.58
N VAL A 295 6.27 -4.44 -8.12
CA VAL A 295 6.26 -2.99 -8.39
C VAL A 295 6.12 -2.75 -9.88
N GLY A 296 4.93 -2.35 -10.32
CA GLY A 296 4.63 -2.04 -11.71
C GLY A 296 4.71 -0.55 -12.06
N GLY A 297 4.68 0.33 -11.06
CA GLY A 297 4.52 1.77 -11.26
C GLY A 297 4.63 2.56 -9.97
N VAL A 298 4.55 3.88 -10.12
CA VAL A 298 4.60 4.87 -9.04
C VAL A 298 3.33 5.71 -9.10
N LYS A 299 2.72 5.97 -7.95
CA LYS A 299 1.57 6.84 -7.77
C LYS A 299 2.02 8.22 -7.30
N LEU A 300 1.44 9.25 -7.91
CA LEU A 300 1.58 10.64 -7.48
C LEU A 300 0.22 11.13 -7.02
N LYS A 301 0.08 11.39 -5.72
CA LYS A 301 -1.09 12.05 -5.16
C LYS A 301 -0.82 13.54 -5.06
N ILE A 302 -1.70 14.36 -5.65
CA ILE A 302 -1.70 15.83 -5.53
C ILE A 302 -3.11 16.27 -5.18
N GLY A 303 -3.31 16.70 -3.93
CA GLY A 303 -4.63 16.94 -3.38
C GLY A 303 -5.47 15.65 -3.38
N ASN A 304 -6.57 15.67 -4.13
CA ASN A 304 -7.49 14.54 -4.26
C ASN A 304 -7.26 13.70 -5.51
N VAL A 305 -6.32 14.08 -6.37
CA VAL A 305 -6.04 13.37 -7.63
C VAL A 305 -4.86 12.45 -7.41
N VAL A 306 -4.99 11.19 -7.86
CA VAL A 306 -3.90 10.22 -7.93
C VAL A 306 -3.60 9.97 -9.41
N THR A 307 -2.33 10.11 -9.78
CA THR A 307 -1.82 9.81 -11.12
C THR A 307 -0.89 8.61 -11.06
N HIS A 308 -1.15 7.59 -11.86
CA HIS A 308 -0.29 6.43 -12.00
C HIS A 308 0.74 6.63 -13.12
N VAL A 309 2.02 6.42 -12.80
CA VAL A 309 3.14 6.44 -13.75
C VAL A 309 3.73 5.03 -13.84
N PRO A 310 3.43 4.28 -14.91
CA PRO A 310 3.94 2.92 -15.07
C PRO A 310 5.45 2.92 -15.28
N LEU A 311 6.11 1.88 -14.77
CA LEU A 311 7.51 1.59 -15.09
C LEU A 311 7.63 1.05 -16.52
N GLY A 312 8.77 1.31 -17.17
CA GLY A 312 8.97 0.94 -18.57
C GLY A 312 9.03 -0.58 -18.75
N ALA A 313 8.25 -1.13 -19.67
CA ALA A 313 8.40 -2.54 -20.05
C ALA A 313 9.84 -2.80 -20.54
N SER A 314 10.46 -3.89 -20.07
CA SER A 314 11.66 -4.41 -20.73
C SER A 314 11.34 -4.53 -22.23
N SER A 315 12.14 -3.91 -23.09
CA SER A 315 11.90 -3.95 -24.54
C SER A 315 11.92 -5.40 -25.03
N GLU A 316 10.77 -6.04 -25.11
CA GLU A 316 10.60 -7.21 -25.97
C GLU A 316 10.75 -6.68 -27.40
N LYS A 317 11.80 -7.13 -28.08
CA LYS A 317 11.96 -6.90 -29.52
C LYS A 317 10.66 -7.33 -30.19
N ARG A 318 9.95 -6.38 -30.80
CA ARG A 318 9.01 -6.68 -31.88
C ARG A 318 9.82 -7.36 -32.97
N GLU A 319 9.84 -8.69 -33.00
CA GLU A 319 10.18 -9.41 -34.22
C GLU A 319 9.13 -9.03 -35.24
N GLY A 320 9.53 -8.17 -36.17
CA GLY A 320 8.72 -7.83 -37.33
C GLY A 320 8.55 -9.08 -38.15
N PHE A 321 7.31 -9.53 -38.30
CA PHE A 321 6.91 -10.36 -39.43
C PHE A 321 7.10 -9.50 -40.69
N GLY A 322 8.25 -9.67 -41.32
CA GLY A 322 8.49 -9.27 -42.69
C GLY A 322 7.74 -10.23 -43.62
N TRP A 323 7.06 -9.61 -44.59
CA TRP A 323 6.27 -10.18 -45.67
C TRP A 323 6.90 -11.36 -46.39
#